data_AF-A0A3A1VIB2-F1
#
_entry.id   AF-A0A3A1VIB2-F1
#
_cell.length_a   1.000
_cell.length_b   1.000
_cell.length_c   1.000
_cell.angle_alpha   90.00
_cell.angle_beta   90.00
_cell.angle_gamma   90.00
#
_symmetry.space_group_name_H-M   'P 1'
#
loop_
_entity.id
_entity.type
_entity.pdbx_description
1 polymer ?
#
loop_
_entity_poly.entity_id
_entity_poly.type
_entity_poly.pdbx_seq_one_letter_code
_entity_poly.pdbx_strand_id
1 'polypeptide(L)'
;MARRSKPLVTQFFNRDRLAFSAMHRVGHVSYDHLLLCGLADRRIKNLIRDGHLEKVVYKEKGKNKECYKLTRLGRETAARLWGISHAYHAQSAIHDLALAEKYFGLSEDLRERWKTETLIRKEFEERIHNMREEGKEVEARLYEDMLNKNLISMPDGLYTNSAGIEVGVEILTNSYGIEEIRSKEMYVGISGCQYETIRV
;
A
#
# COMPACT_ATOMS: atom_id res chain seq x y z
N MET A 1 18.15 22.66 22.03
CA MET A 1 17.09 22.00 21.23
C MET A 1 16.04 23.04 20.86
N ALA A 2 15.74 23.24 19.59
CA ALA A 2 14.72 24.22 19.17
C ALA A 2 13.34 23.82 19.72
N ARG A 3 12.63 24.78 20.32
CA ARG A 3 11.29 24.59 20.89
C ARG A 3 10.33 24.22 19.76
N ARG A 4 9.83 22.97 19.72
CA ARG A 4 8.80 22.57 18.74
C ARG A 4 7.62 23.52 18.87
N SER A 5 7.21 24.12 17.76
CA SER A 5 6.03 24.97 17.70
C SER A 5 4.79 24.18 18.13
N LYS A 6 3.80 24.87 18.73
CA LYS A 6 2.55 24.24 19.14
C LYS A 6 1.86 23.60 17.91
N PRO A 7 1.42 22.33 18.01
CA PRO A 7 0.73 21.67 16.91
C PRO A 7 -0.54 22.44 16.53
N LEU A 8 -0.79 22.58 15.23
CA LEU A 8 -2.03 23.16 14.68
C LEU A 8 -3.09 22.09 14.43
N VAL A 9 -2.66 20.83 14.30
CA VAL A 9 -3.53 19.66 14.24
C VAL A 9 -3.64 19.08 15.65
N THR A 10 -4.69 19.47 16.35
CA THR A 10 -4.98 18.98 17.71
C THR A 10 -6.04 17.88 17.73
N GLN A 11 -6.88 17.81 16.70
CA GLN A 11 -7.93 16.81 16.52
C GLN A 11 -7.85 16.20 15.12
N PHE A 12 -8.14 14.91 15.01
CA PHE A 12 -8.21 14.15 13.76
C PHE A 12 -9.66 13.74 13.48
N PHE A 13 -10.04 13.79 12.20
CA PHE A 13 -11.39 13.52 11.69
C PHE A 13 -11.37 12.37 10.68
N ASN A 14 -12.54 11.93 10.22
CA ASN A 14 -12.64 10.84 9.23
C ASN A 14 -11.85 11.13 7.94
N ARG A 15 -11.87 12.37 7.45
CA ARG A 15 -11.04 12.77 6.29
C ARG A 15 -9.54 12.55 6.48
N ASP A 16 -9.04 12.73 7.71
CA ASP A 16 -7.65 12.45 8.04
C ASP A 16 -7.43 10.93 8.08
N ARG A 17 -8.36 10.16 8.66
CA ARG A 17 -8.33 8.69 8.62
C ARG A 17 -8.23 8.20 7.18
N LEU A 18 -9.07 8.69 6.27
CA LEU A 18 -9.09 8.29 4.87
C LEU A 18 -7.76 8.61 4.17
N ALA A 19 -7.25 9.83 4.32
CA ALA A 19 -5.98 10.23 3.72
C ALA A 19 -4.79 9.42 4.25
N PHE A 20 -4.72 9.22 5.57
CA PHE A 20 -3.65 8.44 6.19
C PHE A 20 -3.76 6.97 5.79
N SER A 21 -4.96 6.41 5.74
CA SER A 21 -5.19 5.04 5.28
C SER A 21 -4.76 4.85 3.82
N ALA A 22 -5.09 5.81 2.95
CA ALA A 22 -4.67 5.77 1.55
C ALA A 22 -3.14 5.74 1.45
N MET A 23 -2.43 6.73 2.00
CA MET A 23 -0.96 6.77 1.98
C MET A 23 -0.30 5.58 2.67
N HIS A 24 -0.93 5.03 3.71
CA HIS A 24 -0.45 3.80 4.35
C HIS A 24 -0.57 2.59 3.43
N ARG A 25 -1.61 2.53 2.59
CA ARG A 25 -1.90 1.41 1.70
C ARG A 25 -1.19 1.45 0.36
N VAL A 26 -0.86 2.65 -0.15
CA VAL A 26 -0.29 2.82 -1.50
C VAL A 26 1.02 3.62 -1.53
N GLY A 27 1.54 4.03 -0.37
CA GLY A 27 2.80 4.76 -0.27
C GLY A 27 2.66 6.26 -0.55
N HIS A 28 2.48 6.64 -1.81
CA HIS A 28 2.37 8.03 -2.25
C HIS A 28 0.98 8.36 -2.83
N VAL A 29 0.51 9.58 -2.60
CA VAL A 29 -0.74 10.10 -3.17
C VAL A 29 -0.53 11.48 -3.78
N SER A 30 -1.35 11.85 -4.76
CA SER A 30 -1.36 13.18 -5.37
C SER A 30 -2.05 14.20 -4.47
N TYR A 31 -1.98 15.48 -4.85
CA TYR A 31 -2.77 16.51 -4.19
C TYR A 31 -4.28 16.25 -4.32
N ASP A 32 -4.72 15.88 -5.52
CA ASP A 32 -6.12 15.62 -5.82
C ASP A 32 -6.65 14.43 -5.02
N HIS A 33 -5.85 13.39 -4.81
CA HIS A 33 -6.19 12.29 -3.90
C HIS A 33 -6.45 12.76 -2.45
N LEU A 34 -5.65 13.70 -1.93
CA LEU A 34 -5.89 14.28 -0.60
C LEU A 34 -7.20 15.08 -0.56
N LEU A 35 -7.54 15.78 -1.65
CA LEU A 35 -8.82 16.47 -1.78
C LEU A 35 -10.00 15.49 -1.86
N LEU A 36 -9.86 14.36 -2.58
CA LEU A 36 -10.86 13.29 -2.65
C LEU A 36 -11.12 12.65 -1.28
N CYS A 37 -10.12 12.62 -0.40
CA CYS A 37 -10.32 12.24 1.01
C CYS A 37 -11.06 13.30 1.85
N GLY A 38 -11.32 14.49 1.29
CA GLY A 38 -11.99 15.61 1.95
C GLY A 38 -11.08 16.53 2.74
N LEU A 39 -9.74 16.46 2.53
CA LEU A 39 -8.82 17.41 3.15
C LEU A 39 -8.86 18.76 2.42
N ALA A 40 -9.03 19.84 3.17
CA ALA A 40 -8.85 21.20 2.64
C ALA A 40 -7.36 21.57 2.58
N ASP A 41 -6.97 22.49 1.70
CA ASP A 41 -5.60 22.98 1.51
C ASP A 41 -4.90 23.35 2.83
N ARG A 42 -5.63 24.09 3.68
CA ARG A 42 -5.12 24.50 5.00
C ARG A 42 -4.84 23.31 5.90
N ARG A 43 -5.66 22.25 5.81
CA ARG A 43 -5.47 21.03 6.59
C ARG A 43 -4.22 20.28 6.11
N ILE A 44 -4.03 20.15 4.80
CA ILE A 44 -2.83 19.54 4.20
C ILE A 44 -1.57 20.30 4.65
N LYS A 45 -1.56 21.64 4.54
CA LYS A 45 -0.45 22.49 5.01
C LYS A 45 -0.14 22.30 6.50
N ASN A 46 -1.17 22.23 7.34
CA ASN A 46 -0.99 22.02 8.78
C ASN A 46 -0.43 20.62 9.09
N LEU A 47 -0.90 19.57 8.41
CA LEU A 47 -0.41 18.21 8.58
C LEU A 47 1.06 18.08 8.15
N ILE A 48 1.49 18.77 7.09
CA ILE A 48 2.89 18.84 6.67
C ILE A 48 3.72 19.58 7.72
N ARG A 49 3.26 20.75 8.15
CA ARG A 49 3.96 21.59 9.14
C ARG A 49 4.15 20.89 10.49
N ASP A 50 3.13 20.15 10.93
CA ASP A 50 3.18 19.36 12.16
C ASP A 50 3.92 18.02 11.98
N GLY A 51 4.36 17.73 10.76
CA GLY A 51 5.26 16.63 10.44
C GLY A 51 4.58 15.29 10.24
N HIS A 52 3.26 15.24 10.05
CA HIS A 52 2.55 13.99 9.74
C HIS A 52 2.72 13.56 8.29
N LEU A 53 2.75 14.53 7.37
CA LEU A 53 2.95 14.31 5.94
C LEU A 53 4.25 14.95 5.47
N GLU A 54 4.86 14.39 4.44
CA GLU A 54 5.92 15.04 3.70
C GLU A 54 5.55 15.17 2.23
N LYS A 55 5.95 16.29 1.64
CA LYS A 55 5.85 16.54 0.20
C LYS A 55 7.11 15.99 -0.46
N VAL A 56 6.93 15.17 -1.50
CA VAL A 56 7.99 14.55 -2.27
C VAL A 56 7.96 15.15 -3.68
N VAL A 57 9.09 15.67 -4.15
CA VAL A 57 9.24 16.14 -5.51
C VAL A 57 9.88 15.03 -6.34
N TYR A 58 9.28 14.71 -7.49
CA TYR A 58 9.81 13.72 -8.42
C TYR A 58 9.79 14.26 -9.85
N LYS A 59 10.61 13.68 -10.72
CA LYS A 59 10.65 14.03 -12.14
C LYS A 59 9.83 13.05 -12.94
N GLU A 60 8.96 13.57 -13.80
CA GLU A 60 8.23 12.78 -14.78
C GLU A 60 8.22 13.54 -16.11
N LYS A 61 8.69 12.88 -17.19
CA LYS A 61 8.76 13.47 -18.54
C LYS A 61 9.43 14.87 -18.55
N GLY A 62 10.48 15.03 -17.74
CA GLY A 62 11.25 16.28 -17.63
C GLY A 62 10.61 17.39 -16.79
N LYS A 63 9.41 17.17 -16.22
CA LYS A 63 8.73 18.13 -15.35
C LYS A 63 8.84 17.70 -13.89
N ASN A 64 9.07 18.66 -12.99
CA ASN A 64 8.97 18.42 -11.56
C ASN A 64 7.48 18.32 -11.18
N LYS A 65 7.11 17.21 -10.56
CA LYS A 65 5.80 16.97 -9.98
C LYS A 65 5.94 16.74 -8.49
N GLU A 66 4.81 16.82 -7.78
CA GLU A 66 4.76 16.68 -6.34
C GLU A 66 3.76 15.58 -5.95
N CYS A 67 4.11 14.80 -4.94
CA CYS A 67 3.22 13.87 -4.27
C CYS A 67 3.44 13.94 -2.75
N TYR A 68 2.64 13.18 -2.00
CA TYR A 68 2.61 13.21 -0.55
C TYR A 68 2.66 11.81 0.01
N LYS A 69 3.37 11.62 1.11
CA LYS A 69 3.39 10.36 1.88
C LYS A 69 3.38 10.63 3.37
N LEU A 70 3.06 9.59 4.14
CA LEU A 70 3.20 9.62 5.59
C LEU A 70 4.67 9.65 5.99
N THR A 71 5.00 10.55 6.92
CA THR A 71 6.27 10.46 7.65
C THR A 71 6.21 9.32 8.68
N ARG A 72 7.31 9.09 9.41
CA ARG A 72 7.29 8.19 10.57
C ARG A 72 6.22 8.60 11.60
N LEU A 73 6.14 9.89 11.92
CA LEU A 73 5.13 10.43 12.83
C LEU A 73 3.70 10.23 12.28
N GLY A 74 3.51 10.40 10.97
CA GLY A 74 2.26 10.10 10.29
C GLY A 74 1.82 8.65 10.48
N ARG A 75 2.74 7.70 10.24
CA ARG A 75 2.48 6.25 10.42
C ARG A 75 2.20 5.89 11.88
N GLU A 76 2.99 6.39 12.82
CA GLU A 76 2.76 6.20 14.27
C GLU A 76 1.38 6.74 14.70
N THR A 77 0.98 7.88 14.13
CA THR A 77 -0.34 8.47 14.38
C THR A 77 -1.45 7.60 13.82
N ALA A 78 -1.30 7.08 12.60
CA ALA A 78 -2.27 6.18 11.98
C ALA A 78 -2.48 4.90 12.80
N ALA A 79 -1.36 4.28 13.22
CA ALA A 79 -1.38 3.08 14.05
C ALA A 79 -2.07 3.33 15.39
N ARG A 80 -1.72 4.43 16.07
CA ARG A 80 -2.29 4.76 17.38
C ARG A 80 -3.78 5.10 17.34
N LEU A 81 -4.22 5.86 16.35
CA LEU A 81 -5.60 6.38 16.31
C LEU A 81 -6.58 5.41 15.65
N TRP A 82 -6.13 4.59 14.71
CA TRP A 82 -7.01 3.78 13.87
C TRP A 82 -6.55 2.31 13.74
N GLY A 83 -5.53 1.89 14.46
CA GLY A 83 -5.03 0.51 14.40
C GLY A 83 -4.41 0.13 13.05
N ILE A 84 -4.12 1.11 12.19
CA ILE A 84 -3.61 0.86 10.85
C ILE A 84 -2.14 0.43 10.97
N SER A 85 -1.88 -0.82 10.60
CA SER A 85 -0.57 -1.48 10.66
C SER A 85 -0.27 -2.21 9.35
N HIS A 86 0.96 -2.70 9.17
CA HIS A 86 1.44 -3.33 7.93
C HIS A 86 1.45 -2.37 6.73
N ALA A 87 2.16 -1.25 6.90
CA ALA A 87 2.30 -0.22 5.87
C ALA A 87 2.90 -0.79 4.59
N TYR A 88 2.36 -0.35 3.46
CA TYR A 88 2.96 -0.59 2.15
C TYR A 88 4.39 -0.06 2.13
N HIS A 89 5.28 -0.83 1.51
CA HIS A 89 6.66 -0.41 1.31
C HIS A 89 6.74 0.54 0.11
N ALA A 90 6.63 1.85 0.40
CA ALA A 90 6.62 2.88 -0.63
C ALA A 90 7.80 2.74 -1.60
N GLN A 91 7.51 2.70 -2.90
CA GLN A 91 8.51 2.63 -3.97
C GLN A 91 8.74 4.02 -4.57
N SER A 92 9.03 4.07 -5.88
CA SER A 92 9.11 5.34 -6.62
C SER A 92 7.75 6.03 -6.67
N ALA A 93 7.75 7.37 -6.70
CA ALA A 93 6.51 8.15 -6.76
C ALA A 93 5.63 7.78 -7.97
N ILE A 94 6.22 7.44 -9.11
CA ILE A 94 5.47 7.06 -10.33
C ILE A 94 4.73 5.74 -10.11
N HIS A 95 5.44 4.75 -9.56
CA HIS A 95 4.88 3.44 -9.23
C HIS A 95 3.70 3.56 -8.24
N ASP A 96 3.96 4.21 -7.11
CA ASP A 96 2.99 4.34 -6.02
C ASP A 96 1.77 5.17 -6.43
N LEU A 97 1.95 6.20 -7.27
CA LEU A 97 0.82 6.98 -7.79
C LEU A 97 -0.07 6.14 -8.71
N ALA A 98 0.48 5.24 -9.52
CA ALA A 98 -0.32 4.33 -10.34
C ALA A 98 -1.17 3.38 -9.48
N LEU A 99 -0.57 2.88 -8.39
CA LEU A 99 -1.29 2.09 -7.38
C LEU A 99 -2.38 2.93 -6.70
N ALA A 100 -2.08 4.19 -6.40
CA ALA A 100 -3.05 5.13 -5.85
C ALA A 100 -4.23 5.37 -6.80
N GLU A 101 -4.00 5.58 -8.10
CA GLU A 101 -5.08 5.74 -9.08
C GLU A 101 -6.01 4.51 -9.08
N LYS A 102 -5.44 3.30 -9.06
CA LYS A 102 -6.25 2.08 -8.93
C LYS A 102 -7.04 2.07 -7.63
N TYR A 103 -6.37 2.33 -6.51
CA TYR A 103 -7.01 2.37 -5.18
C TYR A 103 -8.17 3.35 -5.13
N PHE A 104 -7.98 4.59 -5.60
CA PHE A 104 -9.02 5.62 -5.63
C PHE A 104 -10.12 5.38 -6.67
N GLY A 105 -9.87 4.54 -7.68
CA GLY A 105 -10.89 4.04 -8.60
C GLY A 105 -11.84 3.00 -7.99
N LEU A 106 -11.52 2.45 -6.81
CA LEU A 106 -12.38 1.52 -6.08
C LEU A 106 -13.39 2.26 -5.17
N SER A 107 -14.51 1.60 -4.87
CA SER A 107 -15.45 2.09 -3.86
C SER A 107 -14.80 2.16 -2.47
N GLU A 108 -15.34 2.98 -1.57
CA GLU A 108 -14.80 3.10 -0.20
C GLU A 108 -14.75 1.77 0.55
N ASP A 109 -15.77 0.94 0.42
CA ASP A 109 -15.84 -0.39 1.05
C ASP A 109 -14.72 -1.32 0.53
N LEU A 110 -14.46 -1.34 -0.78
CA LEU A 110 -13.34 -2.10 -1.36
C LEU A 110 -11.98 -1.54 -0.89
N ARG A 111 -11.87 -0.22 -0.77
CA ARG A 111 -10.68 0.46 -0.24
C ARG A 111 -10.43 0.16 1.23
N GLU A 112 -11.46 -0.08 2.03
CA GLU A 112 -11.33 -0.49 3.43
C GLU A 112 -10.82 -1.92 3.56
N ARG A 113 -11.21 -2.80 2.63
CA ARG A 113 -10.78 -4.20 2.56
C ARG A 113 -9.48 -4.42 1.77
N TRP A 114 -8.84 -3.34 1.33
CA TRP A 114 -7.56 -3.40 0.63
C TRP A 114 -6.43 -3.90 1.55
N LYS A 115 -5.71 -4.91 1.07
CA LYS A 115 -4.52 -5.48 1.70
C LYS A 115 -3.26 -4.97 0.98
N THR A 116 -2.27 -4.57 1.76
CA THR A 116 -0.94 -4.16 1.26
C THR A 116 -0.08 -5.38 0.99
N GLU A 117 0.95 -5.25 0.15
CA GLU A 117 1.99 -6.29 -0.05
C GLU A 117 2.45 -6.93 1.29
N THR A 118 2.71 -6.11 2.31
CA THR A 118 3.15 -6.58 3.64
C THR A 118 2.09 -7.42 4.36
N LEU A 119 0.82 -7.02 4.28
CA LEU A 119 -0.27 -7.80 4.89
C LEU A 119 -0.49 -9.11 4.13
N ILE A 120 -0.43 -9.07 2.80
CA ILE A 120 -0.56 -10.26 1.95
C ILE A 120 0.54 -11.27 2.27
N ARG A 121 1.79 -10.80 2.41
CA ARG A 121 2.93 -11.67 2.79
C ARG A 121 2.67 -12.36 4.13
N LYS A 122 2.24 -11.60 5.14
CA LYS A 122 1.95 -12.14 6.47
C LYS A 122 0.83 -13.19 6.43
N GLU A 123 -0.26 -12.91 5.72
CA GLU A 123 -1.37 -13.86 5.56
C GLU A 123 -0.93 -15.12 4.80
N PHE A 124 0.00 -14.98 3.83
CA PHE A 124 0.56 -16.12 3.11
C PHE A 124 1.46 -16.99 4.01
N GLU A 125 2.30 -16.37 4.84
CA GLU A 125 3.11 -17.08 5.85
C GLU A 125 2.22 -17.81 6.88
N GLU A 126 1.13 -17.18 7.32
CA GLU A 126 0.14 -17.80 8.21
C GLU A 126 -0.58 -18.98 7.53
N ARG A 127 -0.92 -18.86 6.24
CA ARG A 127 -1.46 -19.98 5.46
C ARG A 127 -0.50 -21.15 5.40
N ILE A 128 0.80 -20.91 5.17
CA ILE A 128 1.84 -21.96 5.19
C ILE A 128 1.89 -22.64 6.55
N HIS A 129 1.84 -21.87 7.65
CA HIS A 129 1.81 -22.42 9.00
C HIS A 129 0.58 -23.32 9.22
N ASN A 130 -0.62 -22.86 8.85
CA ASN A 130 -1.85 -23.64 8.97
C ASN A 130 -1.81 -24.95 8.16
N MET A 131 -1.17 -24.93 6.98
CA MET A 131 -0.97 -26.16 6.19
C MET A 131 -0.14 -27.21 6.94
N ARG A 132 0.84 -26.81 7.77
CA ARG A 132 1.62 -27.73 8.61
C ARG A 132 0.74 -28.36 9.69
N GLU A 133 -0.08 -27.54 10.37
CA GLU A 133 -1.02 -28.00 11.38
C GLU A 133 -2.07 -28.97 10.80
N GLU A 134 -2.43 -28.81 9.53
CA GLU A 134 -3.29 -29.73 8.78
C GLU A 134 -2.58 -31.00 8.26
N GLY A 135 -1.29 -31.17 8.53
CA GLY A 135 -0.49 -32.33 8.09
C GLY A 135 0.02 -32.26 6.64
N LYS A 136 -0.10 -31.11 5.96
CA LYS A 136 0.38 -30.87 4.59
C LYS A 136 1.85 -30.41 4.56
N GLU A 137 2.70 -31.07 5.34
CA GLU A 137 4.09 -30.66 5.58
C GLU A 137 4.92 -30.53 4.28
N VAL A 138 4.73 -31.42 3.31
CA VAL A 138 5.46 -31.39 2.02
C VAL A 138 5.12 -30.13 1.22
N GLU A 139 3.84 -29.77 1.15
CA GLU A 139 3.37 -28.60 0.39
C GLU A 139 3.74 -27.30 1.11
N ALA A 140 3.59 -27.27 2.44
CA ALA A 140 4.01 -26.14 3.27
C ALA A 140 5.50 -25.83 3.11
N ARG A 141 6.35 -26.87 3.18
CA ARG A 141 7.81 -26.72 2.98
C ARG A 141 8.16 -26.25 1.57
N LEU A 142 7.47 -26.74 0.54
CA LEU A 142 7.67 -26.28 -0.83
C LEU A 142 7.41 -24.77 -0.96
N TYR A 143 6.28 -24.28 -0.43
CA TYR A 143 5.94 -22.86 -0.50
C TYR A 143 6.87 -21.98 0.34
N GLU A 144 7.28 -22.45 1.52
CA GLU A 144 8.29 -21.77 2.33
C GLU A 144 9.64 -21.67 1.61
N ASP A 145 10.12 -22.76 0.99
CA ASP A 145 11.35 -22.76 0.21
C ASP A 145 11.26 -21.82 -1.00
N MET A 146 10.12 -21.79 -1.69
CA MET A 146 9.88 -20.87 -2.81
C MET A 146 9.85 -19.41 -2.36
N LEU A 147 9.23 -19.11 -1.22
CA LEU A 147 9.20 -17.77 -0.65
C LEU A 147 10.61 -17.30 -0.25
N ASN A 148 11.38 -18.15 0.43
CA ASN A 148 12.77 -17.87 0.85
C ASN A 148 13.72 -17.65 -0.34
N LYS A 149 13.44 -18.28 -1.48
CA LYS A 149 14.20 -18.13 -2.73
C LYS A 149 13.68 -17.01 -3.64
N ASN A 150 12.70 -16.21 -3.18
CA ASN A 150 12.04 -15.17 -3.97
C ASN A 150 11.37 -15.68 -5.27
N LEU A 151 11.00 -16.96 -5.31
CA LEU A 151 10.24 -17.56 -6.42
C LEU A 151 8.74 -17.26 -6.31
N ILE A 152 8.31 -16.77 -5.14
CA ILE A 152 6.97 -16.23 -4.88
C ILE A 152 7.16 -14.81 -4.38
N SER A 153 6.46 -13.87 -5.00
CA SER A 153 6.38 -12.48 -4.54
C SER A 153 4.92 -12.03 -4.49
N MET A 154 4.61 -11.16 -3.53
CA MET A 154 3.23 -10.69 -3.35
C MET A 154 2.93 -9.57 -4.36
N PRO A 155 1.68 -9.45 -4.83
CA PRO A 155 1.26 -8.28 -5.59
C PRO A 155 1.33 -7.02 -4.71
N ASP A 156 1.43 -5.84 -5.35
CA ASP A 156 1.50 -4.55 -4.65
C ASP A 156 0.28 -4.29 -3.74
N GLY A 157 -0.88 -4.80 -4.17
CA GLY A 157 -2.05 -4.88 -3.30
C GLY A 157 -3.07 -5.93 -3.73
N LEU A 158 -4.05 -6.15 -2.87
CA LEU A 158 -5.08 -7.16 -3.04
C LEU A 158 -6.40 -6.63 -2.50
N TYR A 159 -7.48 -6.85 -3.24
CA TYR A 159 -8.84 -6.54 -2.78
C TYR A 159 -9.81 -7.64 -3.21
N THR A 160 -10.92 -7.78 -2.51
CA THR A 160 -11.99 -8.73 -2.88
C THR A 160 -13.08 -7.99 -3.62
N ASN A 161 -13.29 -8.31 -4.89
CA ASN A 161 -14.30 -7.65 -5.72
C ASN A 161 -15.74 -7.98 -5.27
N SER A 162 -16.75 -7.39 -5.93
CA SER A 162 -18.16 -7.60 -5.60
C SER A 162 -18.65 -9.05 -5.80
N ALA A 163 -17.93 -9.86 -6.58
CA ALA A 163 -18.23 -11.28 -6.77
C ALA A 163 -17.57 -12.17 -5.70
N GLY A 164 -16.88 -11.60 -4.71
CA GLY A 164 -16.16 -12.36 -3.68
C GLY A 164 -14.81 -12.92 -4.13
N ILE A 165 -14.31 -12.50 -5.30
CA ILE A 165 -13.04 -12.98 -5.85
C ILE A 165 -11.93 -12.02 -5.43
N GLU A 166 -10.82 -12.55 -4.90
CA GLU A 166 -9.63 -11.76 -4.65
C GLU A 166 -8.94 -11.37 -5.97
N VAL A 167 -8.52 -10.12 -6.07
CA VAL A 167 -7.87 -9.53 -7.24
C VAL A 167 -6.54 -8.92 -6.81
N GLY A 168 -5.44 -9.55 -7.22
CA GLY A 168 -4.09 -9.03 -7.03
C GLY A 168 -3.81 -7.93 -8.05
N VAL A 169 -3.33 -6.78 -7.57
CA VAL A 169 -2.97 -5.62 -8.38
C VAL A 169 -1.46 -5.49 -8.39
N GLU A 170 -0.89 -5.39 -9.59
CA GLU A 170 0.54 -5.19 -9.80
C GLU A 170 0.83 -3.99 -10.70
N ILE A 171 1.77 -3.14 -10.28
CA ILE A 171 2.27 -2.05 -11.10
C ILE A 171 3.59 -2.48 -11.77
N LEU A 172 3.54 -2.57 -13.09
CA LEU A 172 4.70 -2.93 -13.90
C LEU A 172 5.40 -1.68 -14.40
N THR A 173 6.65 -1.50 -14.00
CA THR A 173 7.55 -0.48 -14.57
C THR A 173 8.41 -1.09 -15.68
N ASN A 174 8.93 -0.26 -16.60
CA ASN A 174 9.76 -0.72 -17.72
C ASN A 174 11.06 -1.45 -17.31
N SER A 175 11.44 -1.44 -16.02
CA SER A 175 12.62 -2.13 -15.50
C SER A 175 12.37 -3.55 -15.03
N TYR A 176 11.11 -4.02 -14.96
CA TYR A 176 10.82 -5.35 -14.42
C TYR A 176 11.43 -6.46 -15.25
N GLY A 177 12.12 -7.38 -14.57
CA GLY A 177 12.63 -8.61 -15.18
C GLY A 177 11.52 -9.64 -15.39
N ILE A 178 11.69 -10.54 -16.36
CA ILE A 178 10.78 -11.68 -16.58
C ILE A 178 10.58 -12.49 -15.28
N GLU A 179 11.64 -12.64 -14.48
CA GLU A 179 11.62 -13.39 -13.22
C GLU A 179 10.77 -12.72 -12.14
N GLU A 180 10.76 -11.38 -12.06
CA GLU A 180 9.92 -10.66 -11.09
C GLU A 180 8.44 -10.85 -11.41
N ILE A 181 8.07 -10.73 -12.70
CA ILE A 181 6.69 -10.98 -13.15
C ILE A 181 6.27 -12.41 -12.82
N ARG A 182 7.13 -13.39 -13.14
CA ARG A 182 6.86 -14.82 -12.85
C ARG A 182 6.66 -15.09 -11.37
N SER A 183 7.45 -14.46 -10.50
CA SER A 183 7.33 -14.64 -9.05
C SER A 183 5.97 -14.17 -8.51
N LYS A 184 5.40 -13.11 -9.11
CA LYS A 184 4.09 -12.59 -8.75
C LYS A 184 2.95 -13.42 -9.35
N GLU A 185 3.11 -13.87 -10.60
CA GLU A 185 2.19 -14.84 -11.22
C GLU A 185 2.14 -16.16 -10.45
N MET A 186 3.25 -16.59 -9.85
CA MET A 186 3.30 -17.79 -9.01
C MET A 186 2.40 -17.64 -7.77
N TYR A 187 2.45 -16.50 -7.08
CA TYR A 187 1.53 -16.23 -5.97
C TYR A 187 0.06 -16.30 -6.41
N VAL A 188 -0.26 -15.70 -7.55
CA VAL A 188 -1.61 -15.71 -8.12
C VAL A 188 -2.08 -17.15 -8.38
N GLY A 189 -1.22 -17.98 -8.99
CA GLY A 189 -1.52 -19.39 -9.26
C GLY A 189 -1.78 -20.20 -7.98
N ILE A 190 -0.97 -19.99 -6.93
CA ILE A 190 -1.11 -20.69 -5.64
C ILE A 190 -2.36 -20.20 -4.87
N SER A 191 -2.69 -18.93 -4.99
CA SER A 191 -3.80 -18.31 -4.26
C SER A 191 -5.13 -18.44 -5.00
N GLY A 192 -5.12 -18.75 -6.29
CA GLY A 192 -6.32 -18.84 -7.12
C GLY A 192 -7.03 -17.50 -7.30
N CYS A 193 -6.31 -16.38 -7.13
CA CYS A 193 -6.87 -15.04 -7.28
C CYS A 193 -6.82 -14.57 -8.75
N GLN A 194 -7.57 -13.53 -9.07
CA GLN A 194 -7.44 -12.82 -10.35
C GLN A 194 -6.21 -11.91 -10.31
N TYR A 195 -5.67 -11.60 -11.49
CA TYR A 195 -4.48 -10.75 -11.61
C TYR A 195 -4.71 -9.59 -12.56
N GLU A 196 -4.49 -8.38 -12.05
CA GLU A 196 -4.61 -7.13 -12.78
C GLU A 196 -3.25 -6.43 -12.80
N THR A 197 -2.72 -6.19 -13.99
CA THR A 197 -1.43 -5.51 -14.17
C THR A 197 -1.63 -4.13 -14.79
N ILE A 198 -0.92 -3.13 -14.26
CA ILE A 198 -0.99 -1.73 -14.71
C ILE A 198 0.43 -1.31 -15.10
N ARG A 199 0.63 -0.89 -16.35
CA ARG A 199 1.95 -0.48 -16.84
C ARG A 199 2.15 1.03 -16.74
N VAL A 200 3.34 1.44 -16.30
CA VAL A 200 3.77 2.85 -16.19
C VAL A 200 5.14 3.15 -16.77
#